data_AF-A0A9E2L945-F1
#
_entry.id   AF-A0A9E2L945-F1
#
_cell.length_a   1.000
_cell.length_b   1.000
_cell.length_c   1.000
_cell.angle_alpha   90.00
_cell.angle_beta   90.00
_cell.angle_gamma   90.00
#
_symmetry.space_group_name_H-M   'P 1'
#
loop_
_entity.id
_entity.type
_entity.pdbx_description
1 polymer ?
#
loop_
_entity_poly.entity_id
_entity_poly.type
_entity_poly.pdbx_seq_one_letter_code
_entity_poly.pdbx_strand_id
1 'polypeptide(L)'
;MKNRIKMSDQLITEYYEEYRRIVFFYICRRIDDRDDAEDLTQDAFLRLLEYRMMIRRDTLKYFLFTIVRNLVNDYLRRLYKKQEIDRYLYEVLPVSVTDLESQVIAKDLRRWEYRKVATLSEQRRKVYVMSRFQSNSISEISQKLNLSFRTVESHLFVSRRDVREFMRACI
;
A
#
# COMPACT_ATOMS: atom_id res chain seq x y z
N MET A 1 -7.33 7.77 35.39
CA MET A 1 -7.24 7.68 33.91
C MET A 1 -6.69 8.96 33.26
N LYS A 2 -7.14 10.17 33.62
CA LYS A 2 -6.64 11.45 33.08
C LYS A 2 -5.11 11.63 33.12
N ASN A 3 -4.43 11.23 34.20
CA ASN A 3 -2.96 11.31 34.30
C ASN A 3 -2.21 10.38 33.33
N ARG A 4 -2.81 9.26 32.90
CA ARG A 4 -2.15 8.29 32.01
C ARG A 4 -2.19 8.72 30.54
N ILE A 5 -3.30 9.35 30.13
CA ILE A 5 -3.47 9.95 28.79
C ILE A 5 -2.51 11.14 28.64
N LYS A 6 -2.37 11.96 29.69
CA LYS A 6 -1.44 13.10 29.67
C LYS A 6 0.03 12.68 29.50
N MET A 7 0.43 11.54 30.05
CA MET A 7 1.78 10.99 29.88
C MET A 7 2.03 10.37 28.49
N SER A 8 1.02 9.77 27.85
CA SER A 8 1.17 9.29 26.47
C SER A 8 1.33 10.44 25.48
N ASP A 9 0.57 11.53 25.67
CA ASP A 9 0.60 12.68 24.78
C ASP A 9 1.95 13.41 24.85
N GLN A 10 2.52 13.52 26.05
CA GLN A 10 3.85 14.10 26.24
C GLN A 10 4.96 13.24 25.62
N LEU A 11 4.89 11.91 25.77
CA LEU A 11 5.82 10.98 25.12
C LEU A 11 5.75 11.08 23.59
N ILE A 12 4.54 11.19 23.02
CA ILE A 12 4.34 11.34 21.57
C ILE A 12 4.87 12.69 21.08
N THR A 13 4.70 13.75 21.88
CA THR A 13 5.24 15.09 21.57
C THR A 13 6.77 15.07 21.50
N GLU A 14 7.43 14.46 22.47
CA GLU A 14 8.90 14.25 22.43
C GLU A 14 9.32 13.44 21.19
N TYR A 15 8.54 12.41 20.86
CA TYR A 15 8.80 11.57 19.69
C TYR A 15 8.61 12.31 18.37
N TYR A 16 7.65 13.23 18.30
CA TYR A 16 7.44 14.08 17.14
C TYR A 16 8.68 14.94 16.87
N GLU A 17 9.20 15.62 17.90
CA GLU A 17 10.39 16.45 17.76
C GLU A 17 11.62 15.64 17.31
N GLU A 18 11.79 14.43 17.84
CA GLU A 18 12.93 13.55 17.49
C GLU A 18 12.80 12.95 16.08
N TYR A 19 11.60 12.46 15.71
CA TYR A 19 11.43 11.62 14.52
C TYR A 19 10.78 12.32 13.33
N ARG A 20 10.18 13.52 13.46
CA ARG A 20 9.50 14.21 12.35
C ARG A 20 10.42 14.34 11.13
N ARG A 21 11.64 14.83 11.32
CA ARG A 21 12.62 14.98 10.22
C ARG A 21 12.97 13.64 9.59
N ILE A 22 13.19 12.60 10.40
CA ILE A 22 13.56 11.26 9.93
C ILE A 22 12.41 10.65 9.10
N VAL A 23 11.17 10.78 9.59
CA VAL A 23 9.96 10.31 8.90
C VAL A 23 9.77 11.06 7.58
N PHE A 24 9.88 12.39 7.60
CA PHE A 24 9.78 13.21 6.40
C PHE A 24 10.80 12.79 5.33
N PHE A 25 12.09 12.70 5.67
CA PHE A 25 13.12 12.25 4.72
C PHE A 25 12.93 10.80 4.27
N TYR A 26 12.39 9.94 5.13
CA TYR A 26 12.05 8.56 4.76
C TYR A 26 10.96 8.53 3.69
N ILE A 27 9.96 9.42 3.79
CA ILE A 27 8.85 9.54 2.84
C ILE A 27 9.33 10.20 1.54
N CYS A 28 10.06 11.32 1.60
CA CYS A 28 10.62 11.99 0.42
C CYS A 28 11.53 11.08 -0.42
N ARG A 29 12.19 10.08 0.18
CA ARG A 29 12.98 9.08 -0.57
C ARG A 29 12.12 8.07 -1.35
N ARG A 30 10.80 8.07 -1.17
CA ARG A 30 9.87 7.09 -1.73
C ARG A 30 8.78 7.71 -2.59
N ILE A 31 8.52 9.00 -2.44
CA ILE A 31 7.55 9.75 -3.23
C ILE A 31 8.23 10.99 -3.80
N ASP A 32 7.86 11.37 -5.01
CA ASP A 32 8.52 12.44 -5.77
C ASP A 32 7.90 13.83 -5.52
N ASP A 33 7.00 13.92 -4.53
CA ASP A 33 6.29 15.14 -4.15
C ASP A 33 6.60 15.47 -2.67
N ARG A 34 7.11 16.69 -2.45
CA ARG A 34 7.55 17.15 -1.13
C ARG A 34 6.37 17.59 -0.25
N ASP A 35 5.34 18.18 -0.85
CA ASP A 35 4.18 18.68 -0.12
C ASP A 35 3.34 17.50 0.37
N ASP A 36 3.12 16.52 -0.51
CA ASP A 36 2.50 15.24 -0.12
C ASP A 36 3.34 14.50 0.95
N ALA A 37 4.67 14.64 0.94
CA ALA A 37 5.52 14.05 1.97
C ALA A 37 5.35 14.73 3.34
N GLU A 38 5.10 16.03 3.36
CA GLU A 38 4.80 16.76 4.58
C GLU A 38 3.43 16.35 5.14
N ASP A 39 2.41 16.25 4.28
CA ASP A 39 1.08 15.79 4.66
C ASP A 39 1.09 14.36 5.21
N LEU A 40 1.76 13.42 4.52
CA LEU A 40 1.89 12.04 5.00
C LEU A 40 2.68 11.94 6.31
N THR A 41 3.63 12.86 6.54
CA THR A 41 4.33 12.95 7.83
C THR A 41 3.36 13.35 8.92
N GLN A 42 2.55 14.40 8.71
CA GLN A 42 1.55 14.85 9.68
C GLN A 42 0.53 13.73 9.98
N ASP A 43 -0.01 13.09 8.95
CA ASP A 43 -0.94 11.97 9.08
C ASP A 43 -0.38 10.82 9.91
N ALA A 44 0.92 10.51 9.78
CA ALA A 44 1.55 9.45 10.55
C ALA A 44 1.52 9.73 12.05
N PHE A 45 1.79 10.97 12.46
CA PHE A 45 1.78 11.37 13.86
C PHE A 45 0.37 11.60 14.41
N LEU A 46 -0.58 12.06 13.59
CA LEU A 46 -1.99 12.12 13.98
C LEU A 46 -2.52 10.71 14.31
N ARG A 47 -2.25 9.73 13.45
CA ARG A 47 -2.62 8.33 13.71
C ARG A 47 -1.91 7.74 14.93
N LEU A 48 -0.69 8.20 15.21
CA LEU A 48 0.05 7.82 16.41
C LEU A 48 -0.62 8.38 17.67
N LEU A 49 -1.11 9.62 17.61
CA LEU A 49 -1.81 10.30 18.70
C LEU A 49 -3.20 9.69 18.97
N GLU A 50 -3.89 9.25 17.93
CA GLU A 50 -5.17 8.53 18.06
C GLU A 50 -5.04 7.17 18.73
N TYR A 51 -3.82 6.62 18.83
CA TYR A 51 -3.58 5.32 19.40
C TYR A 51 -3.60 5.36 20.94
N ARG A 52 -4.76 5.05 21.53
CA ARG A 52 -5.03 5.16 22.99
C ARG A 52 -4.52 3.99 23.85
N MET A 53 -3.74 3.06 23.29
CA MET A 53 -3.23 1.91 24.05
C MET A 53 -1.89 2.22 24.74
N MET A 54 -1.44 1.33 25.62
CA MET A 54 -0.20 1.50 26.38
C MET A 54 1.00 1.46 25.43
N ILE A 55 1.48 2.63 25.01
CA ILE A 55 2.67 2.73 24.17
C ILE A 55 3.90 2.68 25.08
N ARG A 56 4.77 1.70 24.85
CA ARG A 56 6.11 1.67 25.44
C ARG A 56 7.12 2.28 24.47
N ARG A 57 8.07 3.04 25.00
CA ARG A 57 9.07 3.82 24.22
C ARG A 57 9.92 2.96 23.28
N ASP A 58 10.20 1.72 23.68
CA ASP A 58 10.90 0.68 22.90
C ASP A 58 10.12 0.22 21.66
N THR A 59 8.79 0.17 21.75
CA THR A 59 7.90 -0.27 20.65
C THR A 59 7.41 0.88 19.75
N LEU A 60 7.45 2.12 20.25
CA LEU A 60 6.90 3.30 19.60
C LEU A 60 7.54 3.58 18.23
N LYS A 61 8.87 3.38 18.11
CA LYS A 61 9.61 3.49 16.84
C LYS A 61 9.05 2.54 15.78
N TYR A 62 8.96 1.26 16.11
CA TYR A 62 8.50 0.22 15.17
C TYR A 62 7.07 0.47 14.73
N PHE A 63 6.24 0.93 15.67
CA PHE A 63 4.85 1.26 15.39
C PHE A 63 4.72 2.47 14.45
N LEU A 64 5.46 3.55 14.73
CA LEU A 64 5.51 4.73 13.86
C LEU A 64 5.94 4.36 12.44
N PHE A 65 7.03 3.61 12.27
CA PHE A 65 7.48 3.20 10.94
C PHE A 65 6.52 2.22 10.24
N THR A 66 5.72 1.47 11.00
CA THR A 66 4.64 0.66 10.43
C THR A 66 3.54 1.54 9.84
N ILE A 67 3.11 2.57 10.59
CA ILE A 67 2.12 3.56 10.12
C ILE A 67 2.63 4.26 8.87
N VAL A 68 3.85 4.80 8.92
CA VAL A 68 4.48 5.53 7.80
C VAL A 68 4.56 4.64 6.56
N ARG A 69 5.01 3.38 6.70
CA ARG A 69 5.09 2.46 5.56
C ARG A 69 3.73 2.19 4.93
N ASN A 70 2.68 2.03 5.74
CA ASN A 70 1.33 1.79 5.24
C ASN A 70 0.80 3.03 4.50
N LEU A 71 0.99 4.23 5.06
CA LEU A 71 0.62 5.49 4.43
C LEU A 71 1.29 5.70 3.08
N VAL A 72 2.61 5.49 2.99
CA VAL A 72 3.35 5.60 1.73
C VAL A 72 2.86 4.57 0.71
N ASN A 73 2.63 3.32 1.12
CA ASN A 73 2.12 2.28 0.22
C ASN A 73 0.73 2.61 -0.31
N ASP A 74 -0.16 3.16 0.52
CA ASP A 74 -1.50 3.55 0.12
C ASP A 74 -1.48 4.81 -0.77
N TYR A 75 -0.62 5.78 -0.47
CA TYR A 75 -0.38 6.94 -1.34
C TYR A 75 0.11 6.49 -2.72
N LEU A 76 1.18 5.70 -2.79
CA LEU A 76 1.73 5.21 -4.06
C LEU A 76 0.69 4.38 -4.82
N ARG A 77 -0.11 3.55 -4.13
CA ARG A 77 -1.20 2.81 -4.78
C ARG A 77 -2.22 3.74 -5.42
N ARG A 78 -2.63 4.81 -4.74
CA ARG A 78 -3.56 5.82 -5.28
C ARG A 78 -2.93 6.59 -6.43
N LEU A 79 -1.66 6.98 -6.30
CA LEU A 79 -0.91 7.68 -7.33
C LEU A 79 -0.81 6.83 -8.61
N TYR A 80 -0.43 5.56 -8.50
CA TYR A 80 -0.36 4.65 -9.65
C TYR A 80 -1.74 4.41 -10.27
N LYS A 81 -2.80 4.28 -9.47
CA LYS A 81 -4.17 4.17 -10.00
C LYS A 81 -4.60 5.44 -10.72
N LYS A 82 -4.28 6.62 -10.18
CA LYS A 82 -4.54 7.91 -10.83
C LYS A 82 -3.74 8.02 -12.12
N GLN A 83 -2.46 7.66 -12.13
CA GLN A 83 -1.63 7.62 -13.33
C GLN A 83 -2.11 6.60 -14.36
N GLU A 84 -2.69 5.46 -13.96
CA GLU A 84 -3.29 4.49 -14.86
C GLU A 84 -4.58 5.04 -15.49
N ILE A 85 -5.41 5.74 -14.70
CA ILE A 85 -6.60 6.45 -15.19
C ILE A 85 -6.22 7.62 -16.09
N ASP A 86 -5.24 8.43 -15.68
CA ASP A 86 -4.71 9.56 -16.45
C ASP A 86 -4.05 9.05 -17.72
N ARG A 87 -3.33 7.92 -17.69
CA ARG A 87 -2.80 7.26 -18.90
C ARG A 87 -3.91 6.71 -19.79
N TYR A 88 -4.98 6.15 -19.24
CA TYR A 88 -6.14 5.74 -20.01
C TYR A 88 -6.85 6.95 -20.67
N LEU A 89 -6.93 8.08 -19.97
CA LEU A 89 -7.44 9.35 -20.49
C LEU A 89 -6.50 9.99 -21.52
N TYR A 90 -5.18 9.90 -21.31
CA TYR A 90 -4.14 10.34 -22.25
C TYR A 90 -4.01 9.41 -23.46
N GLU A 91 -4.28 8.11 -23.35
CA GLU A 91 -4.32 7.20 -24.50
C GLU A 91 -5.55 7.46 -25.39
N VAL A 92 -6.60 8.10 -24.85
CA VAL A 92 -7.78 8.57 -25.59
C VAL A 92 -7.56 9.97 -26.22
N LEU A 93 -6.46 10.67 -25.88
CA LEU A 93 -6.09 12.00 -26.42
C LEU A 93 -4.68 11.95 -27.04
N PRO A 94 -4.53 12.11 -28.38
CA PRO A 94 -3.29 11.72 -29.05
C PRO A 94 -2.16 12.71 -28.76
N VAL A 95 -1.21 12.30 -27.90
CA VAL A 95 0.17 12.82 -27.90
C VAL A 95 1.14 11.64 -27.68
N SER A 96 1.88 11.31 -28.74
CA SER A 96 3.01 10.36 -28.76
C SER A 96 4.09 10.80 -27.76
N VAL A 97 4.85 9.97 -27.06
CA VAL A 97 5.68 8.84 -27.48
C VAL A 97 5.85 7.95 -26.25
N THR A 98 5.40 6.70 -26.28
CA THR A 98 5.88 5.68 -25.35
C THR A 98 6.14 4.45 -26.19
N ASP A 99 7.41 4.10 -26.27
CA ASP A 99 7.98 2.96 -26.97
C ASP A 99 6.99 1.81 -27.19
N LEU A 100 6.61 1.59 -28.45
CA LEU A 100 5.61 0.61 -28.88
C LEU A 100 5.98 -0.80 -28.38
N GLU A 101 7.28 -1.09 -28.32
CA GLU A 101 7.83 -2.34 -27.81
C GLU A 101 7.54 -2.52 -26.32
N SER A 102 7.79 -1.50 -25.50
CA SER A 102 7.44 -1.49 -24.07
C SER A 102 5.94 -1.69 -23.81
N GLN A 103 5.05 -1.15 -24.66
CA GLN A 103 3.60 -1.37 -24.53
C GLN A 103 3.19 -2.81 -24.88
N VAL A 104 3.78 -3.38 -25.93
CA VAL A 104 3.54 -4.77 -26.33
C VAL A 104 4.00 -5.73 -25.23
N ILE A 105 5.20 -5.53 -24.69
CA ILE A 105 5.75 -6.34 -23.59
C ILE A 105 4.85 -6.23 -22.33
N ALA A 106 4.41 -5.02 -21.96
CA ALA A 106 3.53 -4.83 -20.81
C ALA A 106 2.15 -5.50 -21.02
N LYS A 107 1.62 -5.46 -22.24
CA LYS A 107 0.36 -6.12 -22.60
C LYS A 107 0.48 -7.64 -22.54
N ASP A 108 1.61 -8.19 -23.00
CA ASP A 108 1.89 -9.60 -22.89
C ASP A 108 2.06 -10.01 -21.43
N LEU A 109 2.90 -9.36 -20.63
CA LEU A 109 3.05 -9.69 -19.21
C LEU A 109 1.70 -9.69 -18.45
N ARG A 110 0.82 -8.71 -18.72
CA ARG A 110 -0.54 -8.70 -18.17
C ARG A 110 -1.36 -9.91 -18.61
N ARG A 111 -1.32 -10.27 -19.89
CA ARG A 111 -2.03 -11.44 -20.43
C ARG A 111 -1.58 -12.73 -19.75
N TRP A 112 -0.28 -12.87 -19.50
CA TRP A 112 0.29 -14.04 -18.83
C TRP A 112 -0.10 -14.08 -17.35
N GLU A 113 -0.09 -12.94 -16.65
CA GLU A 113 -0.60 -12.82 -15.27
C GLU A 113 -2.08 -13.26 -15.20
N TYR A 114 -2.93 -12.74 -16.09
CA TYR A 114 -4.35 -13.13 -16.15
C TYR A 114 -4.56 -14.62 -16.40
N ARG A 115 -3.78 -15.23 -17.31
CA ARG A 115 -3.83 -16.68 -17.56
C ARG A 115 -3.48 -17.47 -16.31
N LYS A 116 -2.42 -17.09 -15.59
CA LYS A 116 -2.07 -17.78 -14.35
C LYS A 116 -3.14 -17.61 -13.28
N VAL A 117 -3.67 -16.40 -13.11
CA VAL A 117 -4.76 -16.11 -12.15
C VAL A 117 -6.00 -16.94 -12.45
N ALA A 118 -6.31 -17.21 -13.72
CA ALA A 118 -7.42 -18.08 -14.11
C ALA A 118 -7.28 -19.53 -13.62
N THR A 119 -6.04 -20.01 -13.40
CA THR A 119 -5.78 -21.37 -12.88
C THR A 119 -5.91 -21.47 -11.36
N LEU A 120 -5.98 -20.34 -10.64
CA LEU A 120 -6.19 -20.34 -9.20
C LEU A 120 -7.61 -20.81 -8.84
N SER A 121 -7.75 -21.40 -7.66
CA SER A 121 -9.07 -21.73 -7.11
C SER A 121 -9.96 -20.48 -7.04
N GLU A 122 -11.27 -20.67 -7.15
CA GLU A 122 -12.22 -19.57 -7.29
C GLU A 122 -12.08 -18.50 -6.19
N GLN A 123 -11.99 -18.93 -4.93
CA GLN A 123 -11.77 -18.05 -3.77
C GLN A 123 -10.46 -17.27 -3.87
N ARG A 124 -9.35 -17.95 -4.19
CA ARG A 124 -8.02 -17.35 -4.32
C ARG A 124 -7.95 -16.35 -5.48
N ARG A 125 -8.61 -16.66 -6.58
CA ARG A 125 -8.75 -15.79 -7.74
C ARG A 125 -9.54 -14.54 -7.40
N LYS A 126 -10.71 -14.66 -6.77
CA LYS A 126 -11.51 -13.50 -6.33
C LYS A 126 -10.69 -12.58 -5.43
N VAL A 127 -10.07 -13.14 -4.38
CA VAL A 127 -9.23 -12.39 -3.44
C VAL A 127 -8.04 -11.73 -4.15
N TYR A 128 -7.35 -12.44 -5.04
CA TYR A 128 -6.22 -11.89 -5.80
C TYR A 128 -6.67 -10.76 -6.71
N VAL A 129 -7.77 -10.94 -7.46
CA VAL A 129 -8.31 -9.92 -8.38
C VAL A 129 -8.71 -8.66 -7.64
N MET A 130 -9.44 -8.81 -6.52
CA MET A 130 -9.85 -7.68 -5.68
C MET A 130 -8.64 -6.91 -5.12
N SER A 131 -7.58 -7.61 -4.71
CA SER A 131 -6.37 -6.96 -4.21
C SER A 131 -5.51 -6.36 -5.33
N ARG A 132 -5.29 -7.09 -6.43
CA ARG A 132 -4.31 -6.77 -7.47
C ARG A 132 -4.85 -5.79 -8.52
N PHE A 133 -6.09 -6.00 -8.97
CA PHE A 133 -6.68 -5.22 -10.07
C PHE A 133 -7.71 -4.19 -9.58
N GLN A 134 -8.37 -4.46 -8.45
CA GLN A 134 -9.37 -3.54 -7.88
C GLN A 134 -8.84 -2.71 -6.69
N SER A 135 -7.59 -2.98 -6.26
CA SER A 135 -6.89 -2.27 -5.18
C SER A 135 -7.56 -2.31 -3.80
N ASN A 136 -8.48 -3.25 -3.56
CA ASN A 136 -9.16 -3.36 -2.27
C ASN A 136 -8.20 -3.75 -1.14
N SER A 137 -8.45 -3.19 0.04
CA SER A 137 -7.72 -3.57 1.26
C SER A 137 -8.14 -4.95 1.75
N ILE A 138 -7.29 -5.59 2.57
CA ILE A 138 -7.60 -6.90 3.17
C ILE A 138 -8.90 -6.83 3.99
N SER A 139 -9.12 -5.72 4.70
CA SER A 139 -10.34 -5.45 5.45
C SER A 139 -11.57 -5.37 4.54
N GLU A 140 -11.48 -4.62 3.44
CA GLU A 140 -12.58 -4.51 2.46
C GLU A 140 -12.90 -5.85 1.80
N ILE A 141 -11.88 -6.65 1.46
CA ILE A 141 -12.06 -7.98 0.86
C ILE A 141 -12.70 -8.94 1.87
N SER A 142 -12.23 -8.90 3.12
CA SER A 142 -12.79 -9.68 4.23
C SER A 142 -14.28 -9.40 4.40
N GLN A 143 -14.68 -8.12 4.40
CA GLN A 143 -16.08 -7.72 4.48
C GLN A 143 -16.89 -8.14 3.25
N LYS A 144 -16.39 -7.85 2.04
CA LYS A 144 -17.11 -8.13 0.77
C LYS A 144 -17.32 -9.63 0.51
N LEU A 145 -16.36 -10.47 0.89
CA LEU A 145 -16.43 -11.92 0.67
C LEU A 145 -16.91 -12.69 1.91
N ASN A 146 -17.20 -11.98 3.01
CA ASN A 146 -17.54 -12.56 4.30
C ASN A 146 -16.53 -13.63 4.77
N LEU A 147 -15.23 -13.30 4.63
CA LEU A 147 -14.11 -14.14 5.03
C LEU A 147 -13.37 -13.52 6.21
N SER A 148 -12.70 -14.33 7.03
CA SER A 148 -11.82 -13.78 8.07
C SER A 148 -10.62 -13.05 7.46
N PHE A 149 -10.13 -12.01 8.15
CA PHE A 149 -8.92 -11.27 7.74
C PHE A 149 -7.73 -12.21 7.47
N ARG A 150 -7.54 -13.20 8.36
CA ARG A 150 -6.46 -14.20 8.26
C ARG A 150 -6.63 -15.12 7.05
N THR A 151 -7.86 -15.46 6.68
CA THR A 151 -8.17 -16.23 5.47
C THR A 151 -7.81 -15.44 4.22
N VAL A 152 -8.14 -14.15 4.17
CA VAL A 152 -7.79 -13.27 3.05
C VAL A 152 -6.27 -13.10 2.93
N GLU A 153 -5.56 -12.89 4.03
CA GLU A 153 -4.09 -12.86 4.04
C GLU A 153 -3.48 -14.15 3.50
N SER A 154 -3.95 -15.30 3.98
CA SER A 154 -3.47 -16.61 3.55
C SER A 154 -3.71 -16.82 2.04
N HIS A 155 -4.91 -16.50 1.56
CA HIS A 155 -5.22 -16.56 0.13
C HIS A 155 -4.34 -15.63 -0.69
N LEU A 156 -4.10 -14.39 -0.25
CA LEU A 156 -3.20 -13.47 -0.94
C LEU A 156 -1.76 -13.96 -0.95
N PHE A 157 -1.27 -14.48 0.17
CA PHE A 157 0.09 -14.98 0.28
C PHE A 157 0.34 -16.10 -0.73
N VAL A 158 -0.54 -17.11 -0.75
CA VAL A 158 -0.41 -18.26 -1.67
C VAL A 158 -0.58 -17.82 -3.13
N SER A 159 -1.63 -17.05 -3.45
CA SER A 159 -1.85 -16.57 -4.82
C SER A 159 -0.69 -15.73 -5.35
N ARG A 160 -0.12 -14.82 -4.54
CA ARG A 160 1.02 -13.98 -4.94
C ARG A 160 2.29 -14.80 -5.16
N ARG A 161 2.51 -15.83 -4.35
CA ARG A 161 3.64 -16.75 -4.56
C ARG A 161 3.48 -17.50 -5.89
N ASP A 162 2.33 -18.14 -6.09
CA ASP A 162 2.08 -18.98 -7.26
C ASP A 162 2.11 -18.17 -8.57
N VAL A 163 1.58 -16.93 -8.57
CA VAL A 163 1.65 -16.03 -9.73
C VAL A 163 3.08 -15.57 -10.00
N ARG A 164 3.84 -15.21 -8.96
CA ARG A 164 5.23 -14.76 -9.11
C ARG A 164 6.15 -15.86 -9.62
N GLU A 165 6.00 -17.09 -9.13
CA GLU A 165 6.79 -18.24 -9.62
C GLU A 165 6.52 -18.50 -11.11
N PHE A 166 5.25 -18.43 -11.52
CA PHE A 166 4.91 -18.53 -12.93
C PHE A 166 5.51 -17.41 -13.77
N MET A 167 5.34 -16.15 -13.35
CA MET A 167 5.86 -15.00 -14.10
C MET A 167 7.39 -15.02 -14.24
N ARG A 168 8.12 -15.56 -13.24
CA ARG A 168 9.58 -15.77 -13.32
C ARG A 168 10.01 -16.85 -14.30
N ALA A 169 9.14 -17.81 -14.61
CA ALA A 169 9.43 -18.85 -15.60
C ALA A 169 9.11 -18.41 -17.04
N CYS A 170 8.42 -17.27 -17.20
CA CYS A 170 7.99 -16.75 -18.49
C CYS A 170 8.86 -15.58 -18.99
N ILE A 171 9.79 -15.09 -18.16
CA ILE A 171 10.79 -14.06 -18.44
C ILE A 171 12.15 -14.74 -18.40
#